data_AF-A0A9N8F0R7-F1
#
_entry.id   AF-A0A9N8F0R7-F1
#
_cell.length_a   1.000
_cell.length_b   1.000
_cell.length_c   1.000
_cell.angle_alpha   90.00
_cell.angle_beta   90.00
_cell.angle_gamma   90.00
#
_symmetry.space_group_name_H-M   'P 1'
#
loop_
_entity.id
_entity.type
_entity.pdbx_description
1 polymer ?
#
loop_
_entity_poly.entity_id
_entity_poly.type
_entity_poly.pdbx_seq_one_letter_code
_entity_poly.pdbx_strand_id
1 'polypeptide(L)'
;MIMYTTLANTEPTLVVSCDDQKISRKRSRSCGFTATVTVVPTVSTSNSDNWYNDAEAQSFKANVKRDVVYLAKLCKENRLRDMDHTEFCSVGVERYCCAPATRNQTKAMKEQRVRAVLQQQAAQRAMGIYDPEAIRAVATGYSEQSRDRALQLAARLCQ
;
A
#
# COMPACT_ATOMS: atom_id res chain seq x y z
N MET A 1 -23.74 22.75 -50.32
CA MET A 1 -23.13 21.41 -50.36
C MET A 1 -21.83 21.50 -49.57
N ILE A 2 -21.89 21.19 -48.28
CA ILE A 2 -20.76 21.26 -47.35
C ILE A 2 -20.61 19.85 -46.81
N MET A 3 -19.47 19.23 -47.12
CA MET A 3 -19.19 17.83 -46.78
C MET A 3 -18.70 17.73 -45.33
N TYR A 4 -19.33 16.83 -44.57
CA TYR A 4 -18.89 16.39 -43.26
C TYR A 4 -17.83 15.30 -43.44
N THR A 5 -16.61 15.53 -42.96
CA THR A 5 -15.58 14.50 -42.86
C THR A 5 -15.62 13.89 -41.46
N THR A 6 -16.14 12.68 -41.40
CA THR A 6 -16.10 11.74 -40.28
C THR A 6 -14.65 11.30 -40.03
N LEU A 7 -14.11 11.56 -38.83
CA LEU A 7 -12.86 10.95 -38.38
C LEU A 7 -13.19 9.61 -37.72
N ALA A 8 -12.70 8.54 -38.34
CA ALA A 8 -12.87 7.16 -37.92
C ALA A 8 -11.97 6.83 -36.72
N ASN A 9 -12.56 6.12 -35.75
CA ASN A 9 -11.88 5.37 -34.71
C ASN A 9 -10.80 4.45 -35.30
N THR A 10 -9.58 4.53 -34.77
CA THR A 10 -8.59 3.46 -34.92
C THR A 10 -8.01 3.15 -33.54
N GLU A 11 -8.22 1.90 -33.13
CA GLU A 11 -7.74 1.33 -31.87
C GLU A 11 -6.20 1.19 -31.89
N PRO A 12 -5.52 1.31 -30.74
CA PRO A 12 -4.10 1.02 -30.66
C PRO A 12 -3.85 -0.50 -30.65
N THR A 13 -3.32 -1.03 -31.75
CA THR A 13 -2.78 -2.40 -31.84
C THR A 13 -1.50 -2.52 -31.02
N LEU A 14 -1.53 -3.30 -29.94
CA LEU A 14 -0.36 -3.73 -29.19
C LEU A 14 0.43 -4.78 -30.00
N VAL A 15 1.62 -4.42 -30.47
CA VAL A 15 2.58 -5.38 -31.02
C VAL A 15 3.45 -5.88 -29.86
N VAL A 16 3.25 -7.13 -29.45
CA VAL A 16 4.13 -7.83 -28.52
C VAL A 16 5.27 -8.44 -29.34
N SER A 17 6.46 -7.83 -29.29
CA SER A 17 7.69 -8.47 -29.76
C SER A 17 8.32 -9.24 -28.59
N CYS A 18 8.43 -10.55 -28.74
CA CYS A 18 9.20 -11.42 -27.85
C CYS A 18 10.61 -11.54 -28.41
N ASP A 19 11.53 -10.68 -27.94
CA ASP A 19 12.96 -10.87 -28.18
C ASP A 19 13.63 -11.53 -26.97
N ASP A 20 14.16 -12.73 -27.22
CA ASP A 20 14.99 -13.54 -26.34
C ASP A 20 16.23 -12.75 -25.85
N GLN A 21 16.17 -12.26 -24.61
CA GLN A 21 17.34 -11.68 -23.97
C GLN A 21 18.27 -12.78 -23.42
N LYS A 22 19.34 -13.05 -24.18
CA LYS A 22 20.54 -13.75 -23.69
C LYS A 22 21.08 -13.08 -22.42
N ILE A 23 21.06 -13.80 -21.31
CA ILE A 23 21.65 -13.39 -20.03
C ILE A 23 23.18 -13.29 -20.17
N SER A 24 23.69 -12.06 -20.28
CA SER A 24 25.12 -11.75 -20.16
C SER A 24 25.45 -11.43 -18.70
N ARG A 25 26.30 -12.25 -18.08
CA ARG A 25 26.82 -12.06 -16.71
C ARG A 25 27.64 -10.76 -16.64
N LYS A 26 27.08 -9.69 -16.08
CA LYS A 26 27.84 -8.47 -15.74
C LYS A 26 28.68 -8.69 -14.49
N ARG A 27 29.98 -8.39 -14.59
CA ARG A 27 30.95 -8.39 -13.48
C ARG A 27 30.49 -7.47 -12.34
N SER A 28 30.63 -7.94 -11.11
CA SER A 28 30.42 -7.17 -9.88
C SER A 28 31.38 -5.97 -9.85
N ARG A 29 30.83 -4.75 -9.82
CA ARG A 29 31.57 -3.54 -9.46
C ARG A 29 31.30 -3.27 -7.98
N SER A 30 32.31 -3.46 -7.13
CA SER A 30 32.27 -3.02 -5.74
C SER A 30 32.35 -1.49 -5.71
N CYS A 31 31.37 -0.85 -5.08
CA CYS A 31 31.41 0.57 -4.75
C CYS A 31 31.75 0.66 -3.26
N GLY A 32 32.94 1.15 -2.92
CA GLY A 32 33.34 1.41 -1.55
C GLY A 32 32.80 2.78 -1.13
N PHE A 33 31.95 2.80 -0.11
CA PHE A 33 31.51 4.04 0.52
C PHE A 33 32.56 4.44 1.57
N THR A 34 33.29 5.53 1.33
CA THR A 34 34.05 6.21 2.37
C THR A 34 33.07 6.97 3.27
N ALA A 35 32.70 6.35 4.38
CA ALA A 35 31.90 7.00 5.42
C ALA A 35 32.80 7.93 6.24
N THR A 36 32.82 9.21 5.88
CA THR A 36 33.32 10.24 6.80
C THR A 36 32.27 10.41 7.89
N VAL A 37 32.52 9.84 9.07
CA VAL A 37 31.62 9.94 10.23
C VAL A 37 31.80 11.32 10.85
N THR A 38 30.98 12.27 10.42
CA THR A 38 30.79 13.53 11.17
C THR A 38 29.88 13.20 12.35
N VAL A 39 30.46 13.06 13.55
CA VAL A 39 29.70 12.94 14.80
C VAL A 39 29.09 14.30 15.09
N VAL A 40 27.88 14.53 14.59
CA VAL A 40 27.02 15.61 15.08
C VAL A 40 26.60 15.18 16.49
N PRO A 41 26.86 15.97 17.55
CA PRO A 41 26.38 15.63 18.88
C PRO A 41 24.85 15.61 18.84
N THR A 42 24.30 14.39 18.86
CA THR A 42 22.88 14.16 19.05
C THR A 42 22.56 14.60 20.47
N VAL A 43 22.10 15.84 20.65
CA VAL A 43 21.31 16.19 21.81
C VAL A 43 20.06 15.33 21.71
N SER A 44 20.07 14.20 22.41
CA SER A 44 18.92 13.33 22.59
C SER A 44 17.90 14.06 23.44
N THR A 45 17.14 14.96 22.82
CA THR A 45 15.81 15.31 23.28
C THR A 45 14.97 14.06 23.15
N SER A 46 14.89 13.29 24.24
CA SER A 46 13.94 12.21 24.44
C SER A 46 12.52 12.80 24.50
N ASN A 47 12.01 13.26 23.37
CA ASN A 47 10.58 13.31 23.15
C ASN A 47 10.17 11.88 22.79
N SER A 48 9.98 11.02 23.80
CA SER A 48 9.42 9.69 23.58
C SER A 48 7.92 9.83 23.31
N ASP A 49 7.61 10.42 22.17
CA ASP A 49 6.27 10.41 21.57
C ASP A 49 6.08 9.11 20.77
N ASN A 50 6.64 8.01 21.29
CA ASN A 50 6.47 6.69 20.71
C ASN A 50 5.18 6.11 21.28
N TRP A 51 4.24 5.78 20.41
CA TRP A 51 3.01 5.06 20.76
C TRP A 51 3.24 3.73 21.48
N TYR A 52 4.45 3.17 21.41
CA TYR A 52 4.84 1.93 22.09
C TYR A 52 6.20 2.09 22.76
N ASN A 53 6.36 1.49 23.94
CA ASN A 53 7.69 1.22 24.49
C ASN A 53 8.31 -0.03 23.84
N ASP A 54 9.62 -0.19 23.95
CA ASP A 54 10.33 -1.31 23.29
C ASP A 54 9.85 -2.68 23.78
N ALA A 55 9.39 -2.78 25.04
CA ALA A 55 8.86 -4.01 25.61
C ALA A 55 7.51 -4.40 25.00
N GLU A 56 6.61 -3.43 24.79
CA GLU A 56 5.33 -3.61 24.09
C GLU A 56 5.55 -4.01 22.64
N ALA A 57 6.52 -3.38 21.95
CA ALA A 57 6.87 -3.74 20.59
C ALA A 57 7.39 -5.18 20.47
N GLN A 58 8.18 -5.65 21.45
CA GLN A 58 8.64 -7.04 21.50
C GLN A 58 7.50 -8.02 21.81
N SER A 59 6.64 -7.70 22.77
CA SER A 59 5.45 -8.50 23.10
C SER A 59 4.52 -8.64 21.89
N PHE A 60 4.28 -7.54 21.18
CA PHE A 60 3.51 -7.54 19.94
C PHE A 60 4.13 -8.46 18.88
N LYS A 61 5.45 -8.37 18.64
CA LYS A 61 6.13 -9.26 17.68
C LYS A 61 6.06 -10.73 18.06
N ALA A 62 6.08 -11.06 19.35
CA ALA A 62 5.95 -12.43 19.82
C ALA A 62 4.52 -12.97 19.61
N ASN A 63 3.50 -12.14 19.88
CA ASN A 63 2.10 -12.57 19.89
C ASN A 63 1.42 -12.48 18.52
N VAL A 64 1.87 -11.59 17.62
CA VAL A 64 1.21 -11.34 16.33
C VAL A 64 1.05 -12.61 15.49
N LYS A 65 2.02 -13.53 15.52
CA LYS A 65 1.91 -14.79 14.76
C LYS A 65 0.82 -15.70 15.33
N ARG A 66 0.72 -15.80 16.67
CA ARG A 66 -0.33 -16.56 17.35
C ARG A 66 -1.70 -15.98 17.03
N ASP A 67 -1.82 -14.66 17.14
CA ASP A 67 -3.08 -13.94 16.95
C ASP A 67 -3.58 -14.09 15.51
N VAL A 68 -2.68 -13.91 14.54
CA VAL A 68 -2.98 -14.10 13.11
C VAL A 68 -3.37 -15.54 12.78
N VAL A 69 -2.73 -16.53 13.39
CA VAL A 69 -3.09 -17.96 13.19
C VAL A 69 -4.44 -18.27 13.82
N TYR A 70 -4.72 -17.72 15.00
CA TYR A 70 -6.02 -17.83 15.67
C TYR A 70 -7.14 -17.20 14.84
N LEU A 71 -6.92 -15.98 14.34
CA LEU A 71 -7.83 -15.28 13.43
C LEU A 71 -8.08 -16.07 12.14
N ALA A 72 -7.03 -16.62 11.54
CA ALA A 72 -7.16 -17.45 10.35
C ALA A 72 -7.96 -18.74 10.61
N LYS A 73 -7.87 -19.30 11.83
CA LYS A 73 -8.69 -20.45 12.24
C LYS A 73 -10.17 -20.04 12.41
N LEU A 74 -10.45 -18.93 13.09
CA LEU A 74 -11.81 -18.40 13.24
C LEU A 74 -12.46 -18.08 11.89
N CYS A 75 -11.70 -17.52 10.94
CA CYS A 75 -12.15 -17.33 9.55
C CYS A 75 -12.61 -18.65 8.92
N LYS A 76 -11.80 -19.71 9.03
CA LYS A 76 -12.09 -21.02 8.43
C LYS A 76 -13.31 -21.68 9.06
N GLU A 77 -13.52 -21.48 10.35
CA GLU A 77 -14.65 -22.03 11.10
C GLU A 77 -15.93 -21.19 10.96
N ASN A 78 -15.90 -20.08 10.20
CA ASN A 78 -16.99 -19.10 10.09
C ASN A 78 -17.44 -18.51 11.44
N ARG A 79 -16.49 -18.41 12.39
CA ARG A 79 -16.71 -17.92 13.76
C ARG A 79 -16.08 -16.55 14.00
N LEU A 80 -15.93 -15.77 12.93
CA LEU A 80 -15.34 -14.44 13.03
C LEU A 80 -16.14 -13.48 13.93
N ARG A 81 -17.43 -13.74 14.11
CA ARG A 81 -18.31 -12.97 15.00
C ARG A 81 -17.97 -13.14 16.48
N ASP A 82 -17.28 -14.22 16.84
CA ASP A 82 -16.85 -14.52 18.22
C ASP A 82 -15.53 -13.81 18.58
N MET A 83 -14.96 -13.06 17.64
CA MET A 83 -13.66 -12.42 17.79
C MET A 83 -13.76 -11.15 18.65
N ASP A 84 -12.94 -11.09 19.70
CA ASP A 84 -12.78 -9.85 20.46
C ASP A 84 -11.90 -8.87 19.68
N HIS A 85 -12.54 -7.81 19.14
CA HIS A 85 -11.87 -6.73 18.41
C HIS A 85 -10.98 -5.85 19.29
N THR A 86 -11.13 -5.91 20.62
CA THR A 86 -10.31 -5.16 21.57
C THR A 86 -8.98 -5.87 21.88
N GLU A 87 -8.97 -7.19 21.83
CA GLU A 87 -7.79 -8.01 22.09
C GLU A 87 -6.99 -8.32 20.81
N PHE A 88 -7.67 -8.46 19.66
CA PHE A 88 -7.04 -8.94 18.43
C PHE A 88 -7.14 -7.96 17.27
N CYS A 89 -5.98 -7.68 16.66
CA CYS A 89 -5.91 -6.86 15.45
C CYS A 89 -6.16 -7.72 14.21
N SER A 90 -7.21 -7.40 13.45
CA SER A 90 -7.55 -8.09 12.20
C SER A 90 -6.66 -7.69 11.00
N VAL A 91 -5.79 -6.70 11.18
CA VAL A 91 -4.88 -6.23 10.13
C VAL A 91 -3.85 -7.31 9.80
N GLY A 92 -3.74 -7.68 8.53
CA GLY A 92 -2.80 -8.70 8.05
C GLY A 92 -3.40 -10.10 7.96
N VAL A 93 -4.61 -10.33 8.48
CA VAL A 93 -5.34 -11.60 8.36
C VAL A 93 -5.65 -11.93 6.90
N GLU A 94 -5.80 -10.90 6.06
CA GLU A 94 -5.97 -11.03 4.62
C GLU A 94 -4.83 -11.82 3.97
N ARG A 95 -3.62 -11.83 4.57
CA ARG A 95 -2.48 -12.61 4.07
C ARG A 95 -2.76 -14.12 4.09
N TYR A 96 -3.57 -14.57 5.04
CA TYR A 96 -3.82 -15.99 5.32
C TYR A 96 -5.19 -16.45 4.82
N CYS A 97 -6.15 -15.53 4.72
CA CYS A 97 -7.53 -15.86 4.39
C CYS A 97 -7.90 -15.50 2.94
N CYS A 98 -7.16 -14.61 2.28
CA CYS A 98 -7.44 -14.23 0.90
C CYS A 98 -6.56 -14.98 -0.09
N ALA A 99 -7.12 -15.28 -1.27
CA ALA A 99 -6.38 -15.85 -2.38
C ALA A 99 -5.20 -14.93 -2.80
N PRO A 100 -4.06 -15.48 -3.24
CA PRO A 100 -2.90 -14.69 -3.67
C PRO A 100 -3.23 -13.64 -4.74
N ALA A 101 -4.12 -13.97 -5.69
CA ALA A 101 -4.56 -13.05 -6.74
C ALA A 101 -5.26 -11.80 -6.15
N THR A 102 -6.22 -12.00 -5.25
CA THR A 102 -6.95 -10.93 -4.55
C THR A 102 -6.01 -10.04 -3.75
N ARG A 103 -5.02 -10.64 -3.08
CA ARG A 103 -4.01 -9.90 -2.32
C ARG A 103 -3.14 -9.02 -3.22
N ASN A 104 -2.65 -9.56 -4.33
CA ASN A 104 -1.81 -8.82 -5.28
C ASN A 104 -2.58 -7.66 -5.92
N GLN A 105 -3.84 -7.90 -6.29
CA GLN A 105 -4.71 -6.85 -6.82
C GLN A 105 -4.93 -5.72 -5.79
N THR A 106 -5.24 -6.08 -4.55
CA THR A 106 -5.47 -5.10 -3.46
C THR A 106 -4.20 -4.28 -3.19
N LYS A 107 -3.04 -4.94 -3.17
CA LYS A 107 -1.73 -4.29 -3.03
C LYS A 107 -1.48 -3.30 -4.16
N ALA A 108 -1.68 -3.70 -5.42
CA ALA A 108 -1.49 -2.83 -6.58
C ALA A 108 -2.41 -1.60 -6.54
N MET A 109 -3.68 -1.78 -6.17
CA MET A 109 -4.61 -0.66 -6.01
C MET A 109 -4.18 0.31 -4.89
N LYS A 110 -3.69 -0.22 -3.76
CA LYS A 110 -3.16 0.61 -2.66
C LYS A 110 -1.95 1.41 -3.11
N GLU A 111 -1.00 0.77 -3.79
CA GLU A 111 0.20 1.43 -4.32
C GLU A 111 -0.15 2.55 -5.32
N GLN A 112 -1.12 2.31 -6.20
CA GLN A 112 -1.59 3.30 -7.15
C GLN A 112 -2.15 4.55 -6.44
N ARG A 113 -2.96 4.38 -5.39
CA ARG A 113 -3.55 5.48 -4.62
C ARG A 113 -2.50 6.28 -3.87
N VAL A 114 -1.58 5.59 -3.21
CA VAL A 114 -0.45 6.24 -2.52
C VAL A 114 0.40 7.03 -3.51
N ARG A 115 0.68 6.45 -4.69
CA ARG A 115 1.44 7.14 -5.74
C ARG A 115 0.74 8.41 -6.20
N ALA A 116 -0.59 8.40 -6.36
CA ALA A 116 -1.35 9.58 -6.77
C ALA A 116 -1.23 10.72 -5.74
N VAL A 117 -1.33 10.42 -4.44
CA VAL A 117 -1.14 11.43 -3.37
C VAL A 117 0.29 11.99 -3.40
N LEU A 118 1.30 11.12 -3.54
CA LEU A 118 2.70 11.55 -3.62
C LEU A 118 2.99 12.38 -4.86
N GLN A 119 2.37 12.07 -6.00
CA GLN A 119 2.48 12.87 -7.22
C GLN A 119 1.88 14.26 -7.03
N GLN A 120 0.73 14.36 -6.36
CA GLN A 120 0.12 15.66 -6.03
C GLN A 120 1.03 16.49 -5.11
N GLN A 121 1.63 15.85 -4.10
CA GLN A 121 2.61 16.51 -3.22
C GLN A 121 3.84 16.99 -4.00
N ALA A 122 4.35 16.16 -4.91
CA ALA A 122 5.50 16.51 -5.75
C ALA A 122 5.19 17.69 -6.68
N ALA A 123 3.99 17.70 -7.29
CA ALA A 123 3.53 18.80 -8.14
C ALA A 123 3.42 20.12 -7.37
N GLN A 124 2.81 20.09 -6.18
CA GLN A 124 2.73 21.27 -5.31
C GLN A 124 4.11 21.83 -4.98
N ARG A 125 5.06 20.96 -4.59
CA ARG A 125 6.45 21.37 -4.32
C ARG A 125 7.13 21.98 -5.54
N ALA A 126 6.93 21.40 -6.72
CA ALA A 126 7.51 21.91 -7.97
C ALA A 126 6.98 23.31 -8.34
N MET A 127 5.74 23.62 -7.97
CA MET A 127 5.12 24.94 -8.19
C MET A 127 5.40 25.94 -7.05
N GLY A 128 6.10 25.52 -5.99
CA GLY A 128 6.31 26.35 -4.80
C GLY A 128 5.03 26.61 -3.98
N ILE A 129 3.98 25.81 -4.19
CA ILE A 129 2.70 25.92 -3.49
C ILE A 129 2.68 24.92 -2.35
N TYR A 130 2.23 25.32 -1.17
CA TYR A 130 1.95 24.41 -0.05
C TYR A 130 0.48 24.50 0.31
N ASP A 131 -0.32 23.58 -0.21
CA ASP A 131 -1.76 23.49 0.09
C ASP A 131 -2.07 22.10 0.69
N PRO A 132 -2.07 22.00 2.04
CA PRO A 132 -2.36 20.76 2.73
C PRO A 132 -3.83 20.34 2.60
N GLU A 133 -4.76 21.27 2.34
CA GLU A 133 -6.17 20.94 2.18
C GLU A 133 -6.41 20.22 0.85
N ALA A 134 -5.78 20.68 -0.24
CA ALA A 134 -5.85 19.97 -1.52
C ALA A 134 -5.28 18.55 -1.44
N ILE A 135 -4.15 18.34 -0.74
CA ILE A 135 -3.60 16.98 -0.53
C ILE A 135 -4.57 16.13 0.28
N ARG A 136 -5.18 16.70 1.32
CA ARG A 136 -6.18 16.02 2.16
C ARG A 136 -7.42 15.66 1.36
N ALA A 137 -7.91 16.53 0.49
CA ALA A 137 -9.06 16.26 -0.38
C ALA A 137 -8.79 15.07 -1.32
N VAL A 138 -7.61 15.03 -1.96
CA VAL A 138 -7.20 13.90 -2.81
C VAL A 138 -7.12 12.60 -2.01
N ALA A 139 -6.48 12.63 -0.83
CA ALA A 139 -6.37 11.46 0.03
C ALA A 139 -7.74 10.97 0.52
N THR A 140 -8.66 11.90 0.83
CA THR A 140 -10.02 11.61 1.30
C THR A 140 -10.81 10.92 0.19
N GLY A 141 -10.81 11.45 -1.04
CA GLY A 141 -11.54 10.85 -2.16
C GLY A 141 -11.13 9.39 -2.44
N TYR A 142 -9.82 9.08 -2.37
CA TYR A 142 -9.36 7.69 -2.50
C TYR A 142 -9.73 6.79 -1.31
N SER A 143 -9.80 7.36 -0.11
CA SER A 143 -10.17 6.64 1.11
C SER A 143 -11.67 6.32 1.12
N GLU A 144 -12.52 7.27 0.72
CA GLU A 144 -13.97 7.10 0.62
C GLU A 144 -14.35 6.03 -0.40
N GLN A 145 -13.76 6.04 -1.60
CA GLN A 145 -13.98 4.98 -2.58
C GLN A 145 -13.62 3.59 -2.05
N SER A 146 -12.61 3.50 -1.19
CA SER A 146 -12.22 2.24 -0.55
C SER A 146 -13.23 1.79 0.48
N ARG A 147 -13.71 2.73 1.31
CA ARG A 147 -14.75 2.51 2.31
C ARG A 147 -16.03 2.02 1.66
N ASP A 148 -16.50 2.70 0.63
CA ASP A 148 -17.78 2.38 -0.02
C ASP A 148 -17.72 1.00 -0.68
N ARG A 149 -16.60 0.66 -1.31
CA ARG A 149 -16.38 -0.69 -1.85
C ARG A 149 -16.36 -1.76 -0.76
N ALA A 150 -15.76 -1.48 0.39
CA ALA A 150 -15.76 -2.40 1.52
C ALA A 150 -17.17 -2.60 2.09
N LEU A 151 -17.95 -1.53 2.22
CA LEU A 151 -19.35 -1.59 2.65
C LEU A 151 -20.22 -2.39 1.68
N GLN A 152 -20.05 -2.18 0.37
CA GLN A 152 -20.77 -2.96 -0.66
C GLN A 152 -20.43 -4.46 -0.58
N LEU A 153 -19.16 -4.81 -0.37
CA LEU A 153 -18.75 -6.19 -0.22
C LEU A 153 -19.30 -6.81 1.06
N ALA A 154 -19.27 -6.08 2.18
CA ALA A 154 -19.84 -6.53 3.44
C ALA A 154 -21.35 -6.77 3.31
N ALA A 155 -22.09 -5.86 2.67
CA ALA A 155 -23.53 -5.98 2.45
C ALA A 155 -23.89 -7.25 1.66
N ARG A 156 -23.08 -7.63 0.66
CA ARG A 156 -23.27 -8.88 -0.11
C ARG A 156 -23.03 -10.15 0.71
N LEU A 157 -22.18 -10.07 1.73
CA LEU A 157 -21.84 -11.23 2.58
C LEU A 157 -22.83 -11.41 3.75
N CYS A 158 -23.69 -10.42 4.00
CA CYS A 158 -24.71 -10.47 5.05
C CYS A 158 -26.10 -10.89 4.54
N GLN A 159 -26.28 -11.08 3.23
CA GLN A 159 -27.48 -11.64 2.61
C GLN A 159 -27.36 -13.16 2.49
#